data_AF-A0A924WAH7-F1
#
_entry.id   AF-A0A924WAH7-F1
#
_cell.length_a   1.000
_cell.length_b   1.000
_cell.length_c   1.000
_cell.angle_alpha   90.00
_cell.angle_beta   90.00
_cell.angle_gamma   90.00
#
_symmetry.space_group_name_H-M   'P 1'
#
loop_
_entity.id
_entity.type
_entity.pdbx_description
1 polymer ?
#
loop_
_entity_poly.entity_id
_entity_poly.type
_entity_poly.pdbx_seq_one_letter_code
_entity_poly.pdbx_strand_id
1 'polypeptide(L)'
;SLVEWGIVSRVHRRGERKEYYQAEQDVWTLSRKIIRERLRREIHPLLASLFEVRDMTQTAGNSAAVAQHNKRLDELLNLMQTIDKLGERFVGSDGKGLRLAATLLSRIP
;
A
#
# COMPACT_ATOMS: atom_id res chain seq x y z
N SER A 1 -2.99 -6.31 15.00
CA SER A 1 -2.32 -7.58 15.42
C SER A 1 -1.70 -8.30 14.21
N LEU A 2 -0.64 -9.12 14.36
CA LEU A 2 -0.06 -9.92 13.24
C LEU A 2 -1.08 -10.83 12.55
N VAL A 3 -2.16 -11.19 13.26
CA VAL A 3 -3.29 -11.93 12.71
C VAL A 3 -4.09 -11.09 11.71
N GLU A 4 -4.34 -9.81 12.01
CA GLU A 4 -5.04 -8.90 11.08
C GLU A 4 -4.21 -8.63 9.82
N TRP A 5 -2.88 -8.63 9.94
CA TRP A 5 -1.99 -8.50 8.79
C TRP A 5 -1.93 -9.79 7.93
N GLY A 6 -2.58 -10.87 8.38
CA GLY A 6 -2.54 -12.18 7.72
C GLY A 6 -1.19 -12.88 7.79
N ILE A 7 -0.26 -12.36 8.60
CA ILE A 7 1.10 -12.91 8.77
C ILE A 7 1.05 -14.16 9.65
N VAL A 8 0.18 -14.16 10.65
CA VAL A 8 -0.02 -15.28 11.57
C VAL A 8 -1.46 -15.76 11.46
N SER A 9 -1.65 -17.07 11.41
CA SER A 9 -2.96 -17.73 11.39
C SER A 9 -3.20 -18.51 12.68
N ARG A 10 -4.46 -18.63 13.09
CA ARG A 10 -4.86 -19.46 14.23
C ARG A 10 -5.03 -20.90 13.79
N VAL A 11 -4.44 -21.83 14.54
CA VAL A 11 -4.54 -23.27 14.32
C VAL A 11 -5.17 -23.89 15.55
N HIS A 12 -6.20 -24.71 15.35
CA HIS A 12 -6.84 -25.46 16.41
C HIS A 12 -6.32 -26.90 16.43
N ARG A 13 -5.94 -27.40 17.60
CA ARG A 13 -5.58 -28.80 17.81
C ARG A 13 -6.74 -29.50 18.52
N ARG A 14 -7.21 -30.59 17.92
CA ARG A 14 -8.37 -31.34 18.42
C ARG A 14 -8.07 -31.88 19.84
N GLY A 15 -8.99 -31.63 20.76
CA GLY A 15 -8.89 -32.07 22.16
C GLY A 15 -8.21 -31.05 23.09
N GLU A 16 -7.69 -29.94 22.57
CA GLU A 16 -7.08 -28.89 23.38
C GLU A 16 -7.91 -27.60 23.32
N ARG A 17 -8.03 -26.91 24.47
CA ARG A 17 -8.71 -25.61 24.57
C ARG A 17 -7.79 -24.41 24.27
N LYS A 18 -6.50 -24.65 24.04
CA LYS A 18 -5.51 -23.60 23.75
C LYS A 18 -5.56 -23.23 22.27
N GLU A 19 -5.40 -21.94 21.98
CA GLU A 19 -5.19 -21.45 20.61
C GLU A 19 -3.72 -21.57 20.24
N TYR A 20 -3.43 -22.21 19.11
CA TYR A 20 -2.10 -22.23 18.53
C TYR A 20 -2.02 -21.22 17.38
N TYR A 21 -0.82 -20.75 17.10
CA TYR A 21 -0.55 -19.75 16.08
C TYR A 21 0.56 -20.25 15.15
N GLN A 22 0.36 -20.09 13.85
CA GLN A 22 1.34 -20.44 12.82
C GLN A 22 1.65 -19.22 11.95
N ALA A 23 2.93 -18.89 11.85
CA ALA A 23 3.42 -17.78 11.04
C ALA A 23 3.73 -18.21 9.61
N GLU A 24 3.49 -17.29 8.66
CA GLU A 24 3.95 -17.38 7.28
C GLU A 24 5.47 -17.57 7.22
N GLN A 25 5.93 -18.56 6.45
CA GLN A 25 7.35 -18.87 6.30
C GLN A 25 7.91 -18.38 4.96
N ASP A 26 7.07 -18.22 3.93
CA ASP A 26 7.51 -17.73 2.63
C ASP A 26 7.68 -16.20 2.63
N VAL A 27 8.91 -15.74 2.43
CA VAL A 27 9.28 -14.31 2.44
C VAL A 27 8.50 -13.51 1.40
N TRP A 28 8.22 -14.10 0.24
CA TRP A 28 7.48 -13.41 -0.82
C TRP A 28 6.00 -13.26 -0.47
N THR A 29 5.39 -14.29 0.10
CA THR A 29 4.01 -14.24 0.61
C THR A 29 3.89 -13.25 1.76
N LEU A 30 4.86 -13.25 2.67
CA LEU A 30 4.94 -12.27 3.76
C LEU A 30 5.01 -10.84 3.22
N SER A 31 5.92 -10.57 2.29
CA SER A 31 6.11 -9.24 1.69
C SER A 31 4.85 -8.76 0.97
N ARG A 32 4.17 -9.63 0.21
CA ARG A 32 2.88 -9.32 -0.44
C ARG A 32 1.80 -8.97 0.56
N LYS A 33 1.69 -9.73 1.66
CA LYS A 33 0.71 -9.46 2.73
C LYS A 33 0.97 -8.09 3.38
N ILE A 34 2.23 -7.77 3.67
CA ILE A 34 2.63 -6.47 4.24
C ILE A 34 2.29 -5.33 3.28
N ILE A 35 2.70 -5.41 2.02
CA ILE A 35 2.47 -4.32 1.05
C ILE A 35 0.96 -4.12 0.84
N ARG A 36 0.18 -5.19 0.73
CA ARG A 36 -1.28 -5.09 0.62
C ARG A 36 -1.91 -4.33 1.79
N GLU A 37 -1.49 -4.66 3.02
CA GLU A 37 -2.00 -3.97 4.20
C GLU A 37 -1.52 -2.52 4.29
N ARG A 38 -0.29 -2.20 3.85
CA ARG A 38 0.20 -0.81 3.77
C ARG A 38 -0.60 0.01 2.76
N LEU A 39 -0.84 -0.53 1.56
CA LEU A 39 -1.68 0.13 0.56
C LEU A 39 -3.06 0.47 1.16
N ARG A 40 -3.70 -0.54 1.77
CA ARG A 40 -5.02 -0.41 2.36
C ARG A 40 -5.09 0.58 3.54
N ARG A 41 -4.11 0.54 4.45
CA ARG A 41 -4.15 1.29 5.72
C ARG A 41 -3.54 2.68 5.63
N GLU A 42 -2.62 2.91 4.70
CA GLU A 42 -1.85 4.15 4.61
C GLU A 42 -2.07 4.85 3.28
N ILE A 43 -1.86 4.17 2.15
CA ILE A 43 -1.89 4.82 0.84
C ILE A 43 -3.31 5.22 0.42
N HIS A 44 -4.29 4.33 0.56
CA HIS A 44 -5.67 4.66 0.16
C HIS A 44 -6.29 5.78 1.01
N PRO A 45 -6.14 5.80 2.36
CA PRO A 45 -6.63 6.92 3.17
C PRO A 45 -5.93 8.23 2.85
N LEU A 46 -4.61 8.20 2.62
CA LEU A 46 -3.87 9.41 2.23
C LEU A 46 -4.34 9.95 0.88
N LEU A 47 -4.57 9.09 -0.12
CA LEU A 47 -5.13 9.50 -1.40
C LEU A 47 -6.51 10.15 -1.23
N ALA A 48 -7.39 9.56 -0.42
CA ALA A 48 -8.72 10.12 -0.15
C ALA A 48 -8.62 11.53 0.47
N SER A 49 -7.77 11.71 1.48
CA SER A 49 -7.53 13.02 2.09
C SER A 49 -6.92 14.04 1.13
N LEU A 50 -5.99 13.63 0.27
CA LEU A 50 -5.40 14.52 -0.73
C LEU A 50 -6.43 14.98 -1.78
N PHE A 51 -7.34 14.10 -2.19
CA PHE A 51 -8.47 14.47 -3.06
C PHE A 51 -9.42 15.45 -2.38
N GLU A 52 -9.80 15.18 -1.14
CA GLU A 52 -10.67 16.08 -0.37
C GLU A 52 -10.08 17.49 -0.26
N VAL A 53 -8.80 17.59 0.12
CA VAL A 53 -8.10 18.88 0.20
C VAL A 53 -8.05 19.56 -1.18
N ARG A 54 -7.82 18.79 -2.25
CA ARG A 54 -7.76 19.32 -3.62
C ARG A 54 -9.11 19.82 -4.14
N ASP A 55 -10.20 19.23 -3.67
CA ASP A 55 -11.57 19.64 -4.01
C ASP A 55 -11.98 20.89 -3.24
N MET A 56 -11.59 20.99 -1.95
CA MET A 56 -11.83 22.19 -1.14
C MET A 56 -11.20 23.45 -1.77
N THR A 57 -10.02 23.34 -2.37
CA THR A 57 -9.33 24.48 -2.98
C THR A 57 -9.96 24.95 -4.30
N GLN A 58 -10.87 24.17 -4.91
CA GLN A 58 -11.63 24.62 -6.09
C GLN A 58 -12.59 25.77 -5.75
N THR A 59 -13.06 25.83 -4.50
CA THR A 59 -13.97 26.88 -4.03
C THR A 59 -13.27 28.15 -3.52
N ALA A 60 -11.93 28.10 -3.37
CA ALA A 60 -11.13 29.16 -2.76
C ALA A 60 -10.77 30.35 -3.70
N GLY A 61 -11.27 30.35 -4.94
CA GLY A 61 -11.04 31.40 -5.93
C GLY A 61 -9.69 31.31 -6.67
N ASN A 62 -9.55 32.10 -7.74
CA ASN A 62 -8.41 32.03 -8.68
C ASN A 62 -7.25 32.96 -8.30
N SER A 63 -6.66 32.79 -7.12
CA SER A 63 -5.40 33.47 -6.80
C SER A 63 -4.19 32.68 -7.33
N ALA A 64 -3.11 33.38 -7.69
CA ALA A 64 -1.86 32.74 -8.12
C ALA A 64 -1.28 31.79 -7.05
N ALA A 65 -1.48 32.11 -5.76
CA ALA A 65 -1.07 31.26 -4.64
C ALA A 65 -1.86 29.94 -4.59
N VAL A 66 -3.18 30.00 -4.80
CA VAL A 66 -4.05 28.81 -4.86
C VAL A 66 -3.68 27.93 -6.06
N ALA A 67 -3.40 28.52 -7.23
CA ALA A 67 -2.96 27.79 -8.41
C ALA A 67 -1.64 27.02 -8.17
N GLN A 68 -0.66 27.68 -7.55
CA GLN A 68 0.63 27.04 -7.23
C GLN A 68 0.48 25.94 -6.17
N HIS A 69 -0.39 26.14 -5.18
CA HIS A 69 -0.71 25.11 -4.19
C HIS A 69 -1.35 23.88 -4.83
N ASN A 70 -2.35 24.09 -5.69
CA ASN A 70 -3.04 23.03 -6.42
C ASN A 70 -2.08 22.22 -7.29
N LYS A 71 -1.15 22.89 -7.98
CA LYS A 71 -0.12 22.21 -8.76
C LYS A 71 0.72 21.25 -7.92
N ARG A 72 1.13 21.68 -6.71
CA ARG A 72 1.90 20.82 -5.78
C ARG A 72 1.06 19.64 -5.27
N LEU A 73 -0.23 19.85 -4.99
CA LEU A 73 -1.14 18.77 -4.62
C LEU A 73 -1.30 17.76 -5.75
N ASP A 74 -1.43 18.23 -6.99
CA ASP A 74 -1.56 17.39 -8.18
C ASP A 74 -0.28 16.54 -8.40
N GLU A 75 0.90 17.12 -8.18
CA GLU A 75 2.18 16.39 -8.20
C GLU A 75 2.25 15.31 -7.11
N LEU A 76 1.82 15.62 -5.88
CA LEU A 76 1.76 14.64 -4.78
C LEU A 76 0.75 13.52 -5.05
N LEU A 77 -0.45 13.86 -5.55
CA LEU A 77 -1.48 12.90 -5.94
C LEU A 77 -0.95 11.94 -7.01
N ASN A 78 -0.29 12.47 -8.04
CA ASN A 78 0.31 11.66 -9.10
C ASN A 78 1.38 10.69 -8.55
N LEU A 79 2.23 11.16 -7.63
CA LEU A 79 3.22 10.30 -6.97
C LEU A 79 2.55 9.17 -6.19
N MET A 80 1.56 9.50 -5.35
CA MET A 80 0.86 8.53 -4.52
C MET A 80 0.10 7.50 -5.35
N GLN A 81 -0.56 7.93 -6.44
CA GLN A 81 -1.20 7.02 -7.39
C GLN A 81 -0.21 6.11 -8.13
N THR A 82 1.01 6.59 -8.38
CA THR A 82 2.06 5.78 -9.00
C THR A 82 2.54 4.69 -8.04
N ILE A 83 2.74 5.04 -6.75
CA ILE A 83 3.07 4.09 -5.69
C ILE A 83 1.97 3.05 -5.54
N ASP A 84 0.71 3.48 -5.52
CA ASP A 84 -0.46 2.61 -5.42
C ASP A 84 -0.50 1.57 -6.56
N LYS A 85 -0.43 2.03 -7.81
CA LYS A 85 -0.39 1.16 -9.00
C LYS A 85 0.80 0.20 -8.99
N LEU A 86 1.97 0.65 -8.52
CA LEU A 86 3.15 -0.20 -8.41
C LEU A 86 2.95 -1.29 -7.34
N GLY A 87 2.41 -0.91 -6.19
CA GLY A 87 2.10 -1.82 -5.09
C GLY A 87 1.06 -2.88 -5.50
N GLU A 88 -0.03 -2.47 -6.16
CA GLU A 88 -1.05 -3.40 -6.67
C GLU A 88 -0.46 -4.41 -7.67
N ARG A 89 0.41 -3.94 -8.58
CA ARG A 89 1.14 -4.83 -9.50
C ARG A 89 2.10 -5.78 -8.79
N PHE A 90 2.69 -5.38 -7.67
CA PHE A 90 3.56 -6.24 -6.85
C PHE A 90 2.76 -7.33 -6.12
N VAL A 91 1.57 -6.97 -5.65
CA VAL A 91 0.67 -7.87 -4.90
C VAL A 91 -0.09 -8.83 -5.82
N GLY A 92 -0.31 -8.47 -7.08
CA GLY A 92 -0.96 -9.30 -8.11
C GLY A 92 -0.24 -10.62 -8.39
N SER A 93 -1.02 -11.67 -8.62
CA SER A 93 -0.60 -13.08 -8.72
C SER A 93 0.25 -13.45 -9.95
N ASP A 94 0.44 -12.54 -10.91
CA ASP A 94 1.03 -12.86 -12.21
C ASP A 94 2.55 -13.11 -12.19
N GLY A 95 3.20 -13.04 -11.03
CA GLY A 95 4.67 -13.20 -10.89
C GLY A 95 5.50 -12.08 -11.54
N LYS A 96 4.86 -11.20 -12.34
CA LYS A 96 5.48 -10.04 -13.01
C LYS A 96 6.01 -9.02 -11.99
N GLY A 97 5.29 -8.81 -10.89
CA GLY A 97 5.70 -7.90 -9.81
C GLY A 97 6.99 -8.32 -9.10
N LEU A 98 7.14 -9.62 -8.82
CA LEU A 98 8.36 -10.19 -8.24
C LEU A 98 9.56 -10.10 -9.20
N ARG A 99 9.34 -10.37 -10.50
CA ARG A 99 10.38 -10.25 -11.53
C ARG A 99 10.86 -8.80 -11.68
N LEU A 100 9.94 -7.83 -11.67
CA LEU A 100 10.28 -6.41 -11.71
C LEU A 100 11.12 -5.99 -10.49
N ALA A 101 10.71 -6.36 -9.28
CA ALA A 101 11.47 -6.06 -8.07
C ALA A 101 12.87 -6.68 -8.11
N ALA A 102 12.99 -7.93 -8.54
CA ALA A 102 14.28 -8.60 -8.71
C ALA A 102 15.19 -7.87 -9.72
N THR A 103 14.64 -7.42 -10.85
CA THR A 103 15.41 -6.68 -11.87
C THR A 103 15.81 -5.26 -11.44
N LEU A 104 15.03 -4.63 -10.55
CA LEU A 104 15.37 -3.33 -9.98
C LEU A 104 16.50 -3.47 -8.94
N LEU A 105 16.41 -4.48 -8.07
CA LEU A 105 17.46 -4.78 -7.09
C LEU A 105 18.76 -5.21 -7.76
N SER A 106 18.71 -5.95 -8.87
CA SER A 106 19.90 -6.34 -9.63
C SER A 106 20.53 -5.21 -10.44
N ARG A 107 19.92 -4.01 -10.49
CA ARG A 107 20.42 -2.82 -11.19
C ARG A 107 20.99 -1.76 -10.24
N ILE A 108 20.93 -2.00 -8.93
CA ILE A 108 21.56 -1.15 -7.93
C ILE A 108 22.97 -1.75 -7.69
N PRO A 109 24.05 -1.00 -7.93
CA PRO A 109 25.43 -1.46 -7.73
C PRO A 109 25.75 -1.74 -6.25
#